data_AF-A0A4R6BYB7-F1
#
_entry.id   AF-A0A4R6BYB7-F1
#
_cell.length_a   1.000
_cell.length_b   1.000
_cell.length_c   1.000
_cell.angle_alpha   90.00
_cell.angle_beta   90.00
_cell.angle_gamma   90.00
#
_symmetry.space_group_name_H-M   'P 1'
#
loop_
_entity.id
_entity.type
_entity.pdbx_description
1 polymer ?
#
loop_
_entity_poly.entity_id
_entity_poly.type
_entity_poly.pdbx_seq_one_letter_code
_entity_poly.pdbx_strand_id
1 'polypeptide(L)'
;MVRKWHLAYCASGIEGLEHKKTRTKYSLEDKIAILRWMRENDASLTITSAKFRINNPSLIAAWRIAFHRHGIDGLTEKRKGRPSMKKPKKVDKRKTDYVKNLEYENELLRAELAYIKKLKASGINIPSRLLKSNHGSLRNSEKNSD
;
A
#
# COMPACT_ATOMS: atom_id res chain seq x y z
N MET A 1 -29.28 -26.52 17.40
CA MET A 1 -28.89 -27.41 16.28
C MET A 1 -30.05 -27.72 15.33
N VAL A 2 -31.24 -28.10 15.82
CA VAL A 2 -32.42 -28.44 14.97
C VAL A 2 -32.94 -27.28 14.11
N ARG A 3 -33.03 -26.06 14.66
CA ARG A 3 -33.55 -24.88 13.93
C ARG A 3 -32.83 -24.58 12.61
N LYS A 4 -31.52 -24.82 12.54
CA LYS A 4 -30.72 -24.59 11.32
C LYS A 4 -31.14 -25.54 10.20
N TRP A 5 -31.30 -26.82 10.51
CA TRP A 5 -31.73 -27.83 9.55
C TRP A 5 -33.18 -27.63 9.12
N HIS A 6 -34.07 -27.25 10.05
CA HIS A 6 -35.44 -26.88 9.72
C HIS A 6 -35.50 -25.70 8.74
N LEU A 7 -34.75 -24.62 9.00
CA LEU A 7 -34.70 -23.46 8.09
C LEU A 7 -34.11 -23.81 6.72
N ALA A 8 -33.07 -24.65 6.68
CA ALA A 8 -32.48 -25.12 5.42
C ALA A 8 -33.50 -25.94 4.60
N TYR A 9 -34.26 -26.81 5.28
CA TYR A 9 -35.32 -27.59 4.65
C TYR A 9 -36.47 -26.71 4.14
N CYS A 10 -36.97 -25.76 4.93
CA CYS A 10 -38.00 -24.83 4.47
C CYS A 10 -37.55 -23.97 3.27
N ALA A 11 -36.26 -23.65 3.18
CA ALA A 11 -35.73 -22.78 2.11
C ALA A 11 -35.39 -23.53 0.82
N SER A 12 -35.03 -24.83 0.89
CA SER A 12 -34.46 -25.56 -0.26
C SER A 12 -34.81 -27.05 -0.29
N GLY A 13 -35.73 -27.51 0.57
CA GLY A 13 -36.13 -28.91 0.66
C GLY A 13 -34.97 -29.83 1.04
N ILE A 14 -34.98 -31.04 0.48
CA ILE A 14 -33.95 -32.07 0.72
C ILE A 14 -32.57 -31.61 0.27
N GLU A 15 -32.48 -30.83 -0.82
CA GLU A 15 -31.21 -30.28 -1.32
C GLU A 15 -30.52 -29.37 -0.29
N GLY A 16 -31.29 -28.69 0.56
CA GLY A 16 -30.76 -27.86 1.64
C GLY A 16 -30.11 -28.65 2.78
N LEU A 17 -30.40 -29.95 2.86
CA LEU A 17 -29.85 -30.88 3.84
C LEU A 17 -28.63 -31.65 3.31
N GLU A 18 -28.39 -31.62 2.00
CA GLU A 18 -27.28 -32.34 1.40
C GLU A 18 -25.91 -31.77 1.80
N HIS A 19 -24.97 -32.68 2.03
CA HIS A 19 -23.59 -32.29 2.30
C HIS A 19 -22.89 -31.84 1.01
N LYS A 20 -22.47 -30.57 0.95
CA LYS A 20 -21.66 -30.07 -0.16
C LYS A 20 -20.27 -30.70 -0.16
N LYS A 21 -19.97 -31.46 -1.21
CA LYS A 21 -18.66 -32.12 -1.42
C LYS A 21 -17.51 -31.15 -1.70
N THR A 22 -17.81 -29.95 -2.21
CA THR A 22 -16.80 -28.95 -2.60
C THR A 22 -17.00 -27.62 -1.87
N ARG A 23 -15.90 -26.88 -1.69
CA ARG A 23 -15.96 -25.50 -1.17
C ARG A 23 -16.50 -24.57 -2.25
N THR A 24 -17.63 -23.94 -1.96
CA THR A 24 -18.18 -22.84 -2.77
C THR A 24 -17.27 -21.62 -2.71
N LYS A 25 -16.86 -21.11 -3.86
CA LYS A 25 -16.22 -19.80 -3.99
C LYS A 25 -17.31 -18.75 -4.21
N TYR A 26 -17.16 -17.58 -3.59
CA TYR A 26 -18.09 -16.45 -3.73
C TYR A 26 -17.35 -15.30 -4.38
N SER A 27 -17.88 -14.80 -5.49
CA SER A 27 -17.35 -13.60 -6.15
C SER A 27 -17.53 -12.37 -5.27
N LEU A 28 -16.93 -11.24 -5.66
CA LEU A 28 -17.14 -9.97 -4.97
C LEU A 28 -18.62 -9.56 -5.09
N GLU A 29 -19.18 -9.72 -6.28
CA GLU A 29 -20.55 -9.39 -6.64
C GLU A 29 -21.55 -10.20 -5.80
N ASP A 30 -21.31 -11.51 -5.66
CA ASP A 30 -22.15 -12.38 -4.82
C ASP A 30 -22.17 -11.90 -3.37
N LYS A 31 -21.00 -11.61 -2.79
CA LYS A 31 -20.89 -11.14 -1.40
C LYS A 31 -21.65 -9.83 -1.19
N ILE A 32 -21.56 -8.92 -2.15
CA ILE A 32 -22.28 -7.64 -2.10
C ILE A 32 -23.79 -7.88 -2.19
N ALA A 33 -24.24 -8.70 -3.13
CA ALA A 33 -25.66 -9.03 -3.29
C ALA A 33 -26.24 -9.67 -2.02
N ILE A 34 -25.53 -10.61 -1.41
CA ILE A 34 -25.94 -11.29 -0.18
C ILE A 34 -26.06 -10.28 0.98
N LEU A 35 -25.08 -9.38 1.15
CA LEU A 35 -25.11 -8.37 2.21
C LEU A 35 -26.20 -7.31 1.98
N ARG A 36 -26.46 -6.91 0.73
CA ARG A 36 -27.56 -6.00 0.39
C ARG A 36 -28.92 -6.63 0.72
N TRP A 37 -29.15 -7.85 0.24
CA TRP A 37 -30.38 -8.58 0.51
C TRP A 37 -30.63 -8.73 2.02
N MET A 38 -29.59 -9.06 2.78
CA MET A 38 -29.69 -9.20 4.24
C MET A 38 -30.11 -7.88 4.90
N ARG A 39 -29.60 -6.74 4.43
CA ARG A 39 -29.94 -5.41 4.93
C ARG A 39 -31.35 -4.98 4.53
N GLU A 40 -31.78 -5.29 3.31
CA GLU A 40 -33.12 -4.91 2.80
C GLU A 40 -34.24 -5.70 3.49
N ASN A 41 -33.97 -6.94 3.90
CA ASN A 41 -34.96 -7.84 4.48
C ASN A 41 -34.85 -7.95 6.02
N ASP A 42 -33.97 -7.17 6.65
CA ASP A 42 -33.61 -7.27 8.07
C ASP A 42 -33.40 -8.73 8.54
N ALA A 43 -32.78 -9.53 7.67
CA ALA A 43 -32.70 -10.97 7.85
C ALA A 43 -31.55 -11.34 8.79
N SER A 44 -31.77 -12.32 9.66
CA SER A 44 -30.70 -12.88 10.47
C SER A 44 -29.66 -13.61 9.61
N LEU A 45 -28.45 -13.80 10.15
CA LEU A 45 -27.37 -14.57 9.50
C LEU A 45 -27.84 -15.97 9.12
N THR A 46 -28.67 -16.61 9.96
CA THR A 46 -29.16 -17.97 9.72
C THR A 46 -30.16 -18.01 8.56
N ILE A 47 -31.10 -17.06 8.51
CA ILE A 47 -32.08 -16.96 7.43
C ILE A 47 -31.37 -16.67 6.10
N THR A 48 -30.47 -15.71 6.10
CA THR A 48 -29.65 -15.36 4.93
C THR A 48 -28.83 -16.56 4.46
N SER A 49 -28.22 -17.28 5.38
CA SER A 49 -27.43 -18.47 5.03
C SER A 49 -28.28 -19.59 4.43
N ALA A 50 -29.51 -19.79 4.92
CA ALA A 50 -30.43 -20.77 4.36
C ALA A 50 -30.86 -20.36 2.95
N LYS A 51 -31.21 -19.08 2.74
CA LYS A 51 -31.64 -18.56 1.44
C LYS A 51 -30.57 -18.71 0.36
N PHE A 52 -29.32 -18.37 0.67
CA PHE A 52 -28.20 -18.44 -0.28
C PHE A 52 -27.43 -19.77 -0.24
N ARG A 53 -27.96 -20.78 0.46
CA ARG A 53 -27.33 -22.12 0.60
C ARG A 53 -25.87 -22.04 1.09
N ILE A 54 -25.62 -21.17 2.06
CA ILE A 54 -24.31 -20.95 2.71
C ILE A 54 -24.23 -21.83 3.96
N ASN A 55 -23.30 -22.78 3.97
CA ASN A 55 -23.20 -23.75 5.06
C ASN A 55 -22.83 -23.11 6.40
N ASN A 56 -22.10 -21.99 6.37
CA ASN A 56 -21.58 -21.31 7.55
C ASN A 56 -22.11 -19.88 7.67
N PRO A 57 -23.09 -19.61 8.56
CA PRO A 57 -23.59 -18.26 8.82
C PRO A 57 -22.48 -17.29 9.28
N SER A 58 -21.44 -17.78 9.97
CA SER A 58 -20.32 -16.96 10.42
C SER A 58 -19.50 -16.39 9.26
N LEU A 59 -19.56 -17.00 8.08
CA LEU A 59 -18.94 -16.46 6.87
C LEU A 59 -19.55 -15.10 6.47
N ILE A 60 -20.88 -14.99 6.57
CA ILE A 60 -21.63 -13.76 6.30
C ILE A 60 -21.28 -12.70 7.34
N ALA A 61 -21.14 -13.10 8.62
CA ALA A 61 -20.71 -12.19 9.68
C ALA A 61 -19.31 -11.62 9.42
N ALA A 62 -18.37 -12.46 8.96
CA ALA A 62 -17.03 -12.02 8.58
C ALA A 62 -17.05 -11.02 7.42
N TRP A 63 -17.86 -11.28 6.38
CA TRP A 63 -18.03 -10.33 5.27
C TRP A 63 -18.64 -9.00 5.73
N ARG A 64 -19.65 -9.03 6.60
CA ARG A 64 -20.26 -7.82 7.16
C ARG A 64 -19.23 -6.98 7.93
N ILE A 65 -18.42 -7.62 8.79
CA ILE A 65 -17.37 -6.92 9.55
C ILE A 65 -16.31 -6.33 8.61
N ALA A 66 -15.87 -7.11 7.61
CA ALA A 66 -14.87 -6.65 6.64
C ALA A 66 -15.40 -5.45 5.83
N PHE A 67 -16.68 -5.49 5.42
CA PHE A 67 -17.34 -4.40 4.72
C PHE A 67 -17.46 -3.15 5.59
N HIS A 68 -17.83 -3.28 6.87
CA HIS A 68 -17.88 -2.12 7.77
C HIS A 68 -16.50 -1.49 8.02
N ARG A 69 -15.45 -2.31 8.10
CA ARG A 69 -14.10 -1.82 8.42
C ARG A 69 -13.36 -1.24 7.22
N HIS A 70 -13.55 -1.81 6.04
CA HIS A 70 -12.74 -1.53 4.86
C HIS A 70 -13.56 -1.26 3.59
N GLY A 71 -14.89 -1.17 3.69
CA GLY A 71 -15.78 -1.00 2.54
C GLY A 71 -15.68 -2.18 1.56
N ILE A 72 -15.76 -1.88 0.27
CA ILE A 72 -15.69 -2.87 -0.81
C ILE A 72 -14.32 -3.57 -0.81
N ASP A 73 -13.24 -2.87 -0.49
CA ASP A 73 -11.87 -3.44 -0.38
C ASP A 73 -11.74 -4.49 0.73
N GLY A 74 -12.68 -4.52 1.68
CA GLY A 74 -12.76 -5.58 2.68
C GLY A 74 -13.28 -6.92 2.13
N LEU A 75 -14.06 -6.87 1.05
CA LEU A 75 -14.70 -8.04 0.43
C LEU A 75 -13.86 -8.63 -0.71
N THR A 76 -12.92 -7.86 -1.24
CA THR A 76 -11.99 -8.30 -2.29
C THR A 76 -11.06 -9.39 -1.76
N GLU A 77 -10.74 -10.35 -2.63
CA GLU A 77 -9.82 -11.42 -2.26
C GLU A 77 -8.40 -10.85 -2.11
N LYS A 78 -7.90 -10.84 -0.87
CA LYS A 78 -6.49 -10.52 -0.62
C LYS A 78 -5.63 -11.67 -1.11
N ARG A 79 -4.49 -11.33 -1.72
CA ARG A 79 -3.47 -12.31 -2.13
C ARG A 79 -3.16 -13.22 -0.93
N LYS A 80 -3.45 -14.51 -1.08
CA LYS A 80 -3.17 -15.50 -0.04
C LYS A 80 -1.66 -15.68 0.09
N GLY A 81 -1.18 -15.71 1.33
CA GLY A 81 0.22 -16.00 1.66
C GLY A 81 1.00 -14.79 2.16
N ARG A 82 2.19 -15.06 2.71
CA ARG A 82 3.12 -14.04 3.18
C ARG A 82 3.69 -13.29 1.95
N PRO A 83 3.77 -11.95 1.97
CA PRO A 83 4.48 -11.24 0.92
C PRO A 83 5.93 -11.73 0.86
N SER A 84 6.47 -11.87 -0.36
CA SER A 84 7.86 -12.26 -0.56
C SER A 84 8.79 -11.29 0.16
N MET A 85 9.80 -11.82 0.86
CA MET A 85 10.77 -10.98 1.57
C MET A 85 11.50 -10.09 0.56
N LYS A 86 11.54 -8.78 0.84
CA LYS A 86 12.34 -7.85 0.05
C LYS A 86 13.80 -8.28 0.13
N LYS A 87 14.45 -8.56 -1.00
CA LYS A 87 15.90 -8.81 -1.04
C LYS A 87 16.62 -7.55 -0.54
N PRO A 88 17.71 -7.67 0.24
CA PRO A 88 18.50 -6.51 0.64
C PRO A 88 18.94 -5.76 -0.62
N LYS A 89 18.65 -4.46 -0.68
CA LYS A 89 19.11 -3.62 -1.78
C LYS A 89 20.64 -3.63 -1.75
N LYS A 90 21.29 -4.05 -2.84
CA LYS A 90 22.74 -3.86 -2.99
C LYS A 90 23.00 -2.36 -2.99
N VAL A 91 23.71 -1.88 -1.96
CA VAL A 91 24.17 -0.49 -1.93
C VAL A 91 25.21 -0.36 -3.04
N ASP A 92 24.93 0.50 -4.00
CA ASP A 92 25.86 0.79 -5.09
C ASP A 92 27.00 1.63 -4.53
N LYS A 93 28.14 0.97 -4.28
CA LYS A 93 29.34 1.60 -3.67
C LYS A 93 29.76 2.87 -4.41
N ARG A 94 29.57 2.93 -5.74
CA ARG A 94 29.89 4.12 -6.55
C ARG A 94 29.07 5.34 -6.15
N LYS A 95 27.80 5.15 -5.78
CA LYS A 95 26.94 6.23 -5.30
C LYS A 95 27.36 6.71 -3.92
N THR A 96 27.77 5.80 -3.04
CA THR A 96 28.26 6.14 -1.71
C THR A 96 29.55 6.97 -1.77
N ASP A 97 30.49 6.56 -2.62
CA ASP A 97 31.77 7.25 -2.81
C ASP A 97 31.56 8.65 -3.43
N TYR A 98 30.64 8.76 -4.41
CA TYR A 98 30.27 10.05 -4.99
C TYR A 98 29.67 11.02 -3.96
N VAL A 99 28.74 10.56 -3.12
CA VAL A 99 28.14 11.39 -2.07
C VAL A 99 29.19 11.88 -1.08
N LYS A 100 30.10 10.99 -0.65
CA LYS A 100 31.17 11.34 0.29
C LYS A 100 32.13 12.39 -0.28
N ASN A 101 32.49 12.27 -1.55
CA ASN A 101 33.33 13.27 -2.23
C ASN A 101 32.61 14.62 -2.32
N LEU A 102 31.31 14.61 -2.61
CA LEU A 102 30.51 15.83 -2.71
C LEU A 102 30.37 16.54 -1.35
N GLU A 103 30.24 15.78 -0.27
CA GLU A 103 30.22 16.30 1.10
C GLU A 103 31.55 16.96 1.48
N TYR A 104 32.67 16.31 1.16
CA TYR A 104 34.01 16.85 1.40
C TYR A 104 34.26 18.16 0.62
N GLU A 105 33.87 18.19 -0.65
CA GLU A 105 33.97 19.41 -1.47
C GLU A 105 33.09 20.54 -0.91
N ASN A 106 31.87 20.24 -0.47
CA ASN A 106 31.00 21.23 0.17
C ASN A 106 31.59 21.78 1.47
N GLU A 107 32.20 20.93 2.31
CA GLU A 107 32.83 21.36 3.55
C GLU A 107 34.01 22.28 3.29
N LEU A 108 34.86 21.93 2.32
CA LEU A 108 36.00 22.74 1.90
C LEU A 108 35.53 24.12 1.38
N LEU A 109 34.51 24.15 0.52
CA LEU A 109 33.93 25.39 0.01
C LEU A 109 33.33 26.25 1.13
N ARG A 110 32.67 25.64 2.13
CA ARG A 110 32.13 26.37 3.29
C ARG A 110 33.25 27.00 4.12
N ALA A 111 34.35 26.29 4.31
CA ALA A 111 35.52 26.81 5.02
C ALA A 111 36.18 27.98 4.26
N GLU A 112 36.34 27.85 2.95
CA GLU A 112 36.85 28.94 2.09
C GLU A 112 35.95 30.18 2.16
N LEU A 113 34.63 30.01 2.04
CA LEU A 113 33.67 31.11 2.16
C LEU A 113 33.71 31.76 3.55
N ALA A 114 33.80 30.98 4.62
CA ALA A 114 33.92 31.51 5.98
C ALA A 114 35.21 32.33 6.15
N TYR A 115 36.31 31.87 5.57
CA TYR A 115 37.58 32.60 5.57
C TYR A 115 37.49 33.92 4.80
N ILE A 116 36.90 33.93 3.60
CA ILE A 116 36.68 35.14 2.81
C ILE A 116 35.81 36.15 3.56
N LYS A 117 34.74 35.70 4.23
CA LYS A 117 33.88 36.56 5.05
C LYS A 117 34.65 37.23 6.18
N LYS A 118 35.55 36.50 6.84
CA LYS A 118 36.43 37.06 7.88
C LYS A 118 37.37 38.12 7.31
N LEU A 119 38.03 37.86 6.18
CA LEU A 119 38.93 38.84 5.54
C LEU A 119 38.19 40.13 5.16
N LYS A 120 36.99 40.01 4.58
CA LYS A 120 36.13 41.15 4.26
C LYS A 120 35.78 41.97 5.50
N ALA A 121 35.40 41.30 6.59
CA ALA A 121 35.04 41.97 7.85
C ALA A 121 36.25 42.70 8.47
N SER A 122 37.45 42.13 8.35
CA SER A 122 38.70 42.75 8.81
C SER A 122 39.26 43.83 7.87
N GLY A 123 38.61 44.11 6.73
CA GLY A 123 39.10 45.09 5.74
C GLY A 123 40.38 44.68 5.01
N ILE A 124 40.76 43.40 5.08
CA ILE A 124 41.99 42.86 4.46
C ILE A 124 41.72 42.55 2.99
N ASN A 125 42.68 42.88 2.11
CA ASN A 125 42.59 42.56 0.68
C ASN A 125 42.46 41.04 0.47
N ILE A 126 41.47 40.62 -0.33
CA ILE A 126 41.19 39.21 -0.58
C ILE A 126 42.20 38.68 -1.61
N PRO A 127 42.97 37.63 -1.31
CA PRO A 127 43.89 37.02 -2.27
C PRO A 127 43.19 36.56 -3.55
N SER A 128 43.78 36.86 -4.72
CA SER A 128 43.23 36.52 -6.05
C SER A 128 42.91 35.02 -6.22
N ARG A 129 43.66 34.13 -5.57
CA ARG A 129 43.41 32.67 -5.55
C ARG A 129 42.03 32.28 -5.00
N LEU A 130 41.43 33.11 -4.15
CA LEU A 130 40.12 32.89 -3.53
C LEU A 130 38.98 33.58 -4.29
N LEU A 131 39.30 34.45 -5.25
CA LEU A 131 38.34 35.15 -6.09
C LEU A 131 37.98 34.36 -7.35
N LYS A 132 38.17 33.02 -7.38
CA LYS A 132 37.85 32.17 -8.55
C LYS A 132 36.49 32.57 -9.12
N SER A 133 36.54 33.29 -10.23
CA SER A 133 35.37 33.79 -10.93
C SER A 133 34.78 32.62 -11.69
N ASN A 134 33.55 32.25 -11.33
CA ASN A 134 32.71 31.38 -12.14
C ASN A 134 32.33 32.11 -13.44
N HIS A 135 33.24 32.17 -14.41
CA HIS A 135 32.87 32.36 -15.81
C HIS A 135 32.88 31.00 -16.49
N GLY A 136 31.79 30.25 -16.38
CA GLY A 136 31.66 29.00 -17.12
C GLY A 136 30.71 27.95 -16.54
N SER A 137 29.49 28.31 -16.18
CA SER A 137 28.42 27.30 -16.06
C SER A 137 27.04 27.91 -16.29
N LEU A 138 26.84 28.44 -17.51
CA LEU A 138 25.53 28.72 -18.09
C LEU A 138 25.56 28.25 -19.55
N ARG A 139 25.77 26.96 -19.78
CA ARG A 139 25.40 26.31 -21.05
C ARG A 139 25.44 24.80 -20.83
N ASN A 140 24.28 24.20 -20.58
CA ASN A 140 23.93 22.80 -20.88
C ASN A 140 22.53 22.54 -20.30
N SER A 141 21.51 23.24 -20.82
CA SER A 141 20.10 22.88 -20.62
C SER A 141 19.31 22.81 -21.93
N GLU A 142 20.00 22.74 -23.07
CA GLU A 142 19.37 22.54 -24.37
C GLU A 142 20.10 21.40 -25.06
N LYS A 143 19.56 20.19 -24.85
CA LYS A 143 19.58 19.03 -25.75
C LYS A 143 19.12 17.82 -24.95
N ASN A 144 17.82 17.64 -24.88
CA ASN A 144 17.14 16.36 -24.73
C ASN A 144 15.70 16.55 -25.22
N SER A 145 15.57 16.64 -26.54
CA SER A 145 14.34 16.45 -27.28
C SER A 145 14.74 15.80 -28.60
N ASP A 146 14.70 14.47 -28.59
CA ASP A 146 14.24 13.59 -29.67
C ASP A 146 14.05 12.17 -29.08
#